data_AF-A0A2N5SHG7-F1
#
_entry.id   AF-A0A2N5SHG7-F1
#
_cell.length_a   1.000
_cell.length_b   1.000
_cell.length_c   1.000
_cell.angle_alpha   90.00
_cell.angle_beta   90.00
_cell.angle_gamma   90.00
#
_symmetry.space_group_name_H-M   'P 1'
#
loop_
_entity.id
_entity.type
_entity.pdbx_description
1 polymer ?
#
loop_
_entity_poly.entity_id
_entity_poly.type
_entity_poly.pdbx_seq_one_letter_code
_entity_poly.pdbx_strand_id
1 'polypeptide(L)'
;MSGTLNNQHPKTTGSKPASDINPAFRYLGVPASWLSRQGSDRPRLRLPSAKAASFLLSCGSLIGLYVYDRDQCKKIKEKYLQQVRNLSESLVSHSAQDEVGNNDGAHWMPRRVTVYGARVPEDVDVDRGTQWFKKYVKPILVAAAIDYTIHNGTTPGALARKISSDIRDQRVIEAAQQNDGHKTPALKPGMPGYREWHAEQNRLTGGTLILGRATLKEYLWGLKHGYEQHIPLDELDDDERFSRQLEEAGIFELGEDLEEFSANEDMTMPEGLRSVHEQLKETSHSDETLLTSQSIPSPAQEKPTNFFNFFSQSAHAPPSVYPSSVNSNHTVNYLASTPIPLQAPLLLAPFDHPIGIRWWPLKIYRFFNRRQQVEMGAQTALQLVRSQTRPIEPPKHLAGLGIFPKDFSATTMTAKDVKDTNFQINLTGSRDLDFLAPEADQHLRRSYRKLAKKVIEERDLFRKELKERLVKARQEPSDDAGDMRQGGEPLNESQLRQEAFQKERKWSDQLHGWSIVRQGSGVSWSADMSNVLTIYESTPEDSNITPGTS
;
A
#
# COMPACT_ATOMS: atom_id res chain seq x y z
N MET A 1 -30.45 -14.61 -108.80
CA MET A 1 -31.53 -14.07 -107.94
C MET A 1 -30.89 -13.26 -106.83
N SER A 2 -31.50 -12.12 -106.57
CA SER A 2 -30.96 -10.88 -106.00
C SER A 2 -30.56 -10.95 -104.53
N GLY A 3 -29.62 -10.08 -104.13
CA GLY A 3 -29.29 -9.83 -102.72
C GLY A 3 -28.08 -8.93 -102.53
N THR A 4 -28.30 -7.63 -102.63
CA THR A 4 -27.35 -6.52 -102.50
C THR A 4 -26.76 -6.34 -101.09
N LEU A 5 -25.47 -6.00 -101.05
CA LEU A 5 -24.75 -5.06 -100.16
C LEU A 5 -25.42 -4.64 -98.84
N ASN A 6 -24.73 -4.85 -97.71
CA ASN A 6 -24.41 -3.73 -96.82
C ASN A 6 -23.19 -4.01 -95.93
N ASN A 7 -22.28 -3.04 -95.90
CA ASN A 7 -21.00 -3.04 -95.21
C ASN A 7 -21.15 -2.16 -93.96
N GLN A 8 -20.88 -2.67 -92.75
CA GLN A 8 -20.81 -1.85 -91.54
C GLN A 8 -19.58 -2.22 -90.70
N HIS A 9 -18.68 -1.24 -90.59
CA HIS A 9 -17.49 -1.25 -89.74
C HIS A 9 -17.84 -1.29 -88.24
N PRO A 10 -17.03 -1.96 -87.39
CA PRO A 10 -17.11 -1.79 -85.94
C PRO A 10 -16.49 -0.45 -85.52
N LYS A 11 -17.28 0.41 -84.87
CA LYS A 11 -16.80 1.63 -84.20
C LYS A 11 -16.02 1.26 -82.94
N THR A 12 -14.72 1.52 -82.94
CA THR A 12 -13.87 1.53 -81.76
C THR A 12 -14.23 2.74 -80.88
N THR A 13 -14.84 2.53 -79.72
CA THR A 13 -14.96 3.56 -78.68
C THR A 13 -13.77 3.45 -77.74
N GLY A 14 -12.75 4.27 -77.98
CA GLY A 14 -11.64 4.44 -77.04
C GLY A 14 -12.15 5.04 -75.73
N SER A 15 -11.98 4.32 -74.61
CA SER A 15 -12.11 4.89 -73.28
C SER A 15 -10.92 5.82 -73.01
N LYS A 16 -11.21 7.10 -72.78
CA LYS A 16 -10.20 8.07 -72.33
C LYS A 16 -9.66 7.64 -70.95
N PRO A 17 -8.35 7.70 -70.70
CA PRO A 17 -7.80 7.41 -69.38
C PRO A 17 -8.25 8.50 -68.39
N ALA A 18 -8.66 8.08 -67.19
CA ALA A 18 -9.04 8.96 -66.09
C ALA A 18 -7.80 9.70 -65.54
N SER A 19 -7.43 10.79 -66.18
CA SER A 19 -6.40 11.73 -65.73
C SER A 19 -7.06 12.86 -64.95
N ASP A 20 -7.37 12.64 -63.66
CA ASP A 20 -7.59 13.77 -62.74
C ASP A 20 -7.59 13.40 -61.24
N ILE A 21 -7.08 12.22 -60.86
CA ILE A 21 -6.97 11.84 -59.44
C ILE A 21 -5.51 11.97 -59.02
N ASN A 22 -5.25 12.86 -58.07
CA ASN A 22 -3.92 13.06 -57.50
C ASN A 22 -3.37 11.70 -56.97
N PRO A 23 -2.23 11.22 -57.49
CA PRO A 23 -1.68 9.90 -57.15
C PRO A 23 -1.34 9.76 -55.66
N ALA A 24 -1.12 10.87 -54.93
CA ALA A 24 -0.85 10.88 -53.49
C ALA A 24 -1.92 10.13 -52.68
N PHE A 25 -3.19 10.21 -53.08
CA PHE A 25 -4.29 9.53 -52.36
C PHE A 25 -4.29 8.00 -52.55
N ARG A 26 -3.68 7.49 -53.64
CA ARG A 26 -3.51 6.04 -53.83
C ARG A 26 -2.44 5.47 -52.91
N TYR A 27 -1.38 6.24 -52.63
CA TYR A 27 -0.32 5.86 -51.69
C TYR A 27 -0.79 5.87 -50.23
N LEU A 28 -1.81 6.67 -49.91
CA LEU A 28 -2.45 6.72 -48.58
C LEU A 28 -3.43 5.56 -48.32
N GLY A 29 -3.57 4.60 -49.26
CA GLY A 29 -4.46 3.45 -49.11
C GLY A 29 -5.95 3.79 -49.22
N VAL A 30 -6.30 5.00 -49.69
CA VAL A 30 -7.69 5.37 -49.94
C VAL A 30 -8.15 4.64 -51.20
N PRO A 31 -9.18 3.77 -51.12
CA PRO A 31 -9.63 3.02 -52.29
C PRO A 31 -10.10 3.98 -53.38
N ALA A 32 -9.66 3.77 -54.62
CA ALA A 32 -9.97 4.64 -55.76
C ALA A 32 -11.48 4.77 -56.05
N SER A 33 -12.29 3.83 -55.52
CA SER A 33 -13.75 3.87 -55.53
C SER A 33 -14.34 5.01 -54.69
N TRP A 34 -13.61 5.57 -53.71
CA TRP A 34 -14.10 6.68 -52.88
C TRP A 34 -13.89 8.06 -53.55
N LEU A 35 -12.98 8.18 -54.51
CA LEU A 35 -12.52 9.47 -55.06
C LEU A 35 -13.11 9.84 -56.44
N SER A 36 -13.58 8.87 -57.22
CA SER A 36 -13.66 9.01 -58.69
C SER A 36 -14.91 9.70 -59.27
N ARG A 37 -15.58 10.68 -58.66
CA ARG A 37 -16.96 11.23 -58.97
C ARG A 37 -17.68 10.90 -60.32
N GLN A 38 -18.03 9.64 -60.67
CA GLN A 38 -18.91 9.33 -61.81
C GLN A 38 -19.38 7.86 -61.81
N GLY A 39 -20.67 7.66 -62.03
CA GLY A 39 -21.29 6.35 -62.31
C GLY A 39 -21.48 5.46 -61.08
N SER A 40 -22.56 4.68 -61.07
CA SER A 40 -23.05 3.86 -59.96
C SER A 40 -22.06 2.84 -59.39
N ASP A 41 -22.35 2.37 -58.18
CA ASP A 41 -21.64 1.36 -57.37
C ASP A 41 -20.46 1.86 -56.53
N ARG A 42 -20.73 2.88 -55.71
CA ARG A 42 -19.84 3.32 -54.61
C ARG A 42 -20.55 3.29 -53.27
N PRO A 43 -19.84 2.99 -52.17
CA PRO A 43 -20.34 3.30 -50.84
C PRO A 43 -20.44 4.83 -50.74
N ARG A 44 -21.66 5.35 -50.85
CA ARG A 44 -21.95 6.75 -50.51
C ARG A 44 -21.57 6.89 -49.04
N LEU A 45 -20.55 7.68 -48.70
CA LEU A 45 -20.37 8.20 -47.34
C LEU A 45 -21.61 9.04 -47.04
N ARG A 46 -22.69 8.38 -46.61
CA ARG A 46 -23.87 9.04 -46.09
C ARG A 46 -23.36 9.81 -44.88
N LEU A 47 -23.54 11.12 -44.90
CA LEU A 47 -23.28 11.93 -43.72
C LEU A 47 -24.02 11.26 -42.55
N PRO A 48 -23.34 11.05 -41.41
CA PRO A 48 -23.99 10.46 -40.27
C PRO A 48 -25.24 11.28 -39.94
N SER A 49 -26.35 10.61 -39.62
CA SER A 49 -27.57 11.26 -39.10
C SER A 49 -27.19 12.24 -37.98
N ALA A 50 -27.94 13.32 -37.75
CA ALA A 50 -27.62 14.33 -36.73
C ALA A 50 -27.30 13.72 -35.35
N LYS A 51 -28.02 12.66 -34.95
CA LYS A 51 -27.76 11.89 -33.71
C LYS A 51 -26.46 11.08 -33.75
N ALA A 52 -26.13 10.51 -34.90
CA ALA A 52 -24.88 9.78 -35.11
C ALA A 52 -23.69 10.76 -35.19
N ALA A 53 -23.86 11.92 -35.82
CA ALA A 53 -22.86 12.97 -35.89
C ALA A 53 -22.55 13.54 -34.50
N SER A 54 -23.59 13.82 -33.68
CA SER A 54 -23.39 14.30 -32.30
C SER A 54 -22.71 13.24 -31.43
N PHE A 55 -23.08 11.97 -31.58
CA PHE A 55 -22.41 10.86 -30.91
C PHE A 55 -20.93 10.75 -31.31
N LEU A 56 -20.63 10.72 -32.61
CA LEU A 56 -19.26 10.64 -33.12
C LEU A 56 -18.41 11.86 -32.72
N LEU A 57 -18.99 13.06 -32.70
CA LEU A 57 -18.31 14.26 -32.24
C LEU A 57 -17.97 14.17 -30.75
N SER A 58 -18.91 13.70 -29.93
CA SER A 58 -18.72 13.55 -28.48
C SER A 58 -17.67 12.49 -28.16
N CYS A 59 -17.77 11.30 -28.77
CA CYS A 59 -16.78 10.23 -28.60
C CYS A 59 -15.41 10.62 -29.16
N GLY A 60 -15.36 11.22 -30.35
CA GLY A 60 -14.13 11.69 -30.98
C GLY A 60 -13.41 12.75 -30.15
N SER A 61 -14.16 13.68 -29.54
CA SER A 61 -13.62 14.67 -28.61
C SER A 61 -13.00 14.02 -27.37
N LEU A 62 -13.72 13.09 -26.72
CA LEU A 62 -13.19 12.38 -25.53
C LEU A 62 -11.95 11.53 -25.85
N ILE A 63 -11.95 10.83 -26.98
CA ILE A 63 -10.80 10.04 -27.44
C ILE A 63 -9.62 10.98 -27.77
N GLY A 64 -9.89 12.09 -28.46
CA GLY A 64 -8.90 13.11 -28.79
C GLY A 64 -8.22 13.68 -27.55
N LEU A 65 -8.99 14.06 -26.52
CA LEU A 65 -8.47 14.52 -25.24
C LEU A 65 -7.61 13.46 -24.55
N TYR A 66 -8.07 12.20 -24.54
CA TYR A 66 -7.31 11.10 -23.94
C TYR A 66 -5.97 10.88 -24.66
N VAL A 67 -5.97 10.79 -25.99
CA VAL A 67 -4.75 10.57 -26.79
C VAL A 67 -3.80 11.75 -26.65
N TYR A 68 -4.32 12.97 -26.67
CA TYR A 68 -3.53 14.19 -26.47
C TYR A 68 -2.84 14.18 -25.09
N ASP A 69 -3.56 13.89 -23.99
CA ASP A 69 -2.94 13.79 -22.65
C ASP A 69 -1.84 12.71 -22.60
N ARG A 70 -2.03 11.56 -23.26
CA ARG A 70 -0.99 10.51 -23.34
C ARG A 70 0.26 10.98 -24.09
N ASP A 71 0.10 11.70 -25.18
CA ASP A 71 1.22 12.23 -25.96
C ASP A 71 1.99 13.30 -25.17
N GLN A 72 1.27 14.22 -24.50
CA GLN A 72 1.89 15.20 -23.61
C GLN A 72 2.62 14.54 -22.45
N CYS A 73 2.06 13.49 -21.84
CA CYS A 73 2.75 12.71 -20.81
C CYS A 73 4.11 12.16 -21.29
N LYS A 74 4.18 11.67 -22.54
CA LYS A 74 5.44 11.15 -23.12
C LYS A 74 6.45 12.27 -23.31
N LYS A 75 6.05 13.38 -23.91
CA LYS A 75 6.90 14.56 -24.13
C LYS A 75 7.49 15.11 -22.83
N ILE A 76 6.65 15.24 -21.80
CA ILE A 76 7.09 15.70 -20.47
C ILE A 76 8.10 14.71 -19.88
N LYS A 77 7.81 13.41 -19.94
CA LYS A 77 8.72 12.38 -19.43
C LYS A 77 10.07 12.41 -20.16
N GLU A 78 10.07 12.51 -21.48
CA GLU A 78 11.30 12.59 -22.30
C GLU A 78 12.14 13.82 -21.95
N LYS A 79 11.50 14.98 -21.74
CA LYS A 79 12.17 16.21 -21.30
C LYS A 79 12.97 15.98 -20.01
N TYR A 80 12.34 15.39 -18.99
CA TYR A 80 13.01 15.14 -17.70
C TYR A 80 14.06 14.03 -17.79
N LEU A 81 13.82 12.99 -18.60
CA LEU A 81 14.81 11.94 -18.84
C LEU A 81 16.09 12.50 -19.49
N GLN A 82 15.95 13.40 -20.47
CA GLN A 82 17.09 14.04 -21.12
C GLN A 82 17.93 14.89 -20.14
N GLN A 83 17.29 15.57 -19.19
CA GLN A 83 18.01 16.37 -18.17
C GLN A 83 18.87 15.50 -17.25
N VAL A 84 18.37 14.32 -16.88
CA VAL A 84 19.00 13.45 -15.89
C VAL A 84 20.00 12.47 -16.52
N ARG A 85 19.88 12.21 -17.82
CA ARG A 85 20.73 11.27 -18.57
C ARG A 85 22.24 11.54 -18.40
N ASN A 86 22.64 12.81 -18.35
CA ASN A 86 24.05 13.18 -18.21
C ASN A 86 24.68 12.63 -16.92
N LEU A 87 23.87 12.44 -15.86
CA LEU A 87 24.37 11.96 -14.56
C LEU A 87 24.76 10.49 -14.62
N SER A 88 23.96 9.65 -15.25
CA SER A 88 24.32 8.23 -15.43
C SER A 88 25.52 8.07 -16.35
N GLU A 89 25.64 8.88 -17.39
CA GLU A 89 26.80 8.86 -18.31
C GLU A 89 28.09 9.31 -17.60
N SER A 90 28.01 10.30 -16.70
CA SER A 90 29.15 10.75 -15.90
C SER A 90 29.66 9.68 -14.93
N LEU A 91 28.76 8.93 -14.28
CA LEU A 91 29.13 7.86 -13.36
C LEU A 91 29.93 6.74 -14.06
N VAL A 92 29.53 6.36 -15.26
CA VAL A 92 30.22 5.33 -16.05
C VAL A 92 31.59 5.83 -16.53
N SER A 93 31.69 7.11 -16.88
CA SER A 93 32.92 7.69 -17.43
C SER A 93 34.00 7.90 -16.36
N HIS A 94 33.62 8.37 -15.16
CA HIS A 94 34.55 8.48 -14.02
C HIS A 94 35.05 7.10 -13.55
N SER A 95 34.19 6.07 -13.58
CA SER A 95 34.60 4.70 -13.31
C SER A 95 35.70 4.19 -14.24
N ALA A 96 35.76 4.64 -15.49
CA ALA A 96 36.79 4.19 -16.44
C ALA A 96 38.12 4.95 -16.29
N GLN A 97 38.10 6.11 -15.61
CA GLN A 97 39.26 7.01 -15.51
C GLN A 97 40.00 6.86 -14.17
N ASP A 98 39.32 6.41 -13.11
CA ASP A 98 39.89 6.17 -11.78
C ASP A 98 40.72 4.86 -11.67
N GLU A 99 40.87 4.07 -12.75
CA GLU A 99 41.71 2.86 -12.78
C GLU A 99 43.22 3.12 -12.62
N VAL A 100 43.68 4.37 -12.60
CA VAL A 100 45.13 4.70 -12.59
C VAL A 100 45.68 5.00 -11.18
N GLY A 101 44.85 5.05 -10.13
CA GLY A 101 45.27 5.61 -8.83
C GLY A 101 45.20 4.73 -7.58
N ASN A 102 44.18 3.87 -7.42
CA ASN A 102 43.99 3.12 -6.18
C ASN A 102 43.51 1.68 -6.47
N ASN A 103 44.39 0.71 -6.23
CA ASN A 103 44.16 -0.73 -6.40
C ASN A 103 43.23 -1.36 -5.33
N ASP A 104 42.41 -0.58 -4.64
CA ASP A 104 41.38 -1.09 -3.74
C ASP A 104 40.06 -1.16 -4.50
N GLY A 105 39.95 -2.12 -5.44
CA GLY A 105 38.78 -2.51 -6.23
C GLY A 105 37.50 -1.71 -6.00
N ALA A 106 37.50 -0.44 -6.42
CA ALA A 106 36.43 0.51 -6.13
C ALA A 106 35.28 0.25 -7.10
N HIS A 107 34.53 -0.81 -6.84
CA HIS A 107 33.22 -1.01 -7.44
C HIS A 107 32.34 0.16 -7.02
N TRP A 108 32.18 1.14 -7.92
CA TRP A 108 31.27 2.24 -7.71
C TRP A 108 29.87 1.66 -7.53
N MET A 109 29.27 1.94 -6.37
CA MET A 109 27.89 1.56 -6.11
C MET A 109 27.00 2.79 -6.25
N PRO A 110 25.90 2.69 -6.99
CA PRO A 110 24.97 3.79 -7.12
C PRO A 110 24.36 4.13 -5.75
N ARG A 111 24.06 5.41 -5.58
CA ARG A 111 23.30 5.90 -4.43
C ARG A 111 21.98 5.15 -4.34
N ARG A 112 21.60 4.71 -3.13
CA ARG A 112 20.36 3.95 -2.89
C ARG A 112 19.36 4.76 -2.06
N VAL A 113 18.14 4.91 -2.55
CA VAL A 113 17.03 5.61 -1.91
C VAL A 113 16.08 4.63 -1.24
N THR A 114 15.60 4.93 -0.04
CA THR A 114 14.57 4.13 0.62
C THR A 114 13.20 4.76 0.41
N VAL A 115 12.26 4.04 -0.18
CA VAL A 115 10.90 4.50 -0.51
C VAL A 115 9.91 3.88 0.45
N TYR A 116 9.21 4.71 1.22
CA TYR A 116 8.15 4.28 2.11
C TYR A 116 6.78 4.61 1.51
N GLY A 117 5.87 3.62 1.55
CA GLY A 117 4.47 3.79 1.21
C GLY A 117 3.58 3.16 2.27
N ALA A 118 2.59 3.89 2.74
CA ALA A 118 1.51 3.36 3.56
C ALA A 118 0.27 3.09 2.69
N ARG A 119 -0.52 2.09 3.10
CA ARG A 119 -1.83 1.83 2.48
C ARG A 119 -2.78 2.98 2.75
N VAL A 120 -3.51 3.39 1.72
CA VAL A 120 -4.63 4.32 1.89
C VAL A 120 -5.80 3.56 2.54
N PRO A 121 -6.35 4.04 3.67
CA PRO A 121 -7.43 3.35 4.36
C PRO A 121 -8.66 3.09 3.48
N GLU A 122 -9.23 1.89 3.62
CA GLU A 122 -10.42 1.43 2.88
C GLU A 122 -10.29 1.44 1.34
N ASP A 123 -9.08 1.59 0.77
CA ASP A 123 -8.83 1.32 -0.65
C ASP A 123 -8.75 -0.20 -0.91
N VAL A 124 -9.14 -0.58 -2.13
CA VAL A 124 -9.06 -1.96 -2.62
C VAL A 124 -7.60 -2.34 -2.85
N ASP A 125 -6.83 -1.42 -3.44
CA ASP A 125 -5.42 -1.65 -3.76
C ASP A 125 -4.53 -1.27 -2.57
N VAL A 126 -3.77 -2.26 -2.07
CA VAL A 126 -2.82 -2.08 -0.97
C VAL A 126 -1.67 -1.13 -1.37
N ASP A 127 -1.24 -1.22 -2.63
CA ASP A 127 0.03 -0.68 -3.11
C ASP A 127 -0.14 0.62 -3.93
N ARG A 128 -1.22 1.37 -3.74
CA ARG A 128 -1.54 2.53 -4.60
C ARG A 128 -0.40 3.55 -4.67
N GLY A 129 0.21 3.89 -3.53
CA GLY A 129 1.37 4.79 -3.48
C GLY A 129 2.58 4.22 -4.23
N THR A 130 2.87 2.93 -4.02
CA THR A 130 3.95 2.22 -4.72
C THR A 130 3.74 2.16 -6.23
N GLN A 131 2.49 1.95 -6.70
CA GLN A 131 2.15 1.99 -8.11
C GLN A 131 2.38 3.39 -8.71
N TRP A 132 2.05 4.45 -7.97
CA TRP A 132 2.31 5.83 -8.37
C TRP A 132 3.82 6.08 -8.53
N PHE A 133 4.63 5.68 -7.55
CA PHE A 133 6.09 5.76 -7.60
C PHE A 133 6.67 5.03 -8.81
N LYS A 134 6.29 3.76 -9.00
CA LYS A 134 6.75 2.91 -10.11
C LYS A 134 6.44 3.52 -11.48
N LYS A 135 5.33 4.26 -11.59
CA LYS A 135 4.86 4.84 -12.84
C LYS A 135 5.52 6.17 -13.18
N TYR A 136 5.67 7.06 -12.20
CA TYR A 136 6.05 8.46 -12.46
C TYR A 136 7.47 8.81 -11.98
N VAL A 137 7.92 8.29 -10.83
CA VAL A 137 9.20 8.65 -10.23
C VAL A 137 10.31 7.69 -10.66
N LYS A 138 10.05 6.37 -10.59
CA LYS A 138 11.02 5.31 -10.91
C LYS A 138 11.75 5.52 -12.25
N PRO A 139 11.08 5.85 -13.37
CA PRO A 139 11.79 5.95 -14.66
C PRO A 139 12.91 7.00 -14.65
N ILE A 140 12.76 8.06 -13.86
CA ILE A 140 13.74 9.16 -13.81
C ILE A 140 14.88 8.80 -12.86
N LEU A 141 14.59 8.15 -11.72
CA LEU A 141 15.64 7.63 -10.83
C LEU A 141 16.53 6.58 -11.52
N VAL A 142 15.91 5.69 -12.30
CA VAL A 142 16.65 4.69 -13.09
C VAL A 142 17.53 5.36 -14.14
N ALA A 143 17.04 6.41 -14.80
CA ALA A 143 17.85 7.19 -15.75
C ALA A 143 19.01 7.95 -15.08
N ALA A 144 18.88 8.28 -13.79
CA ALA A 144 19.92 8.90 -12.97
C ALA A 144 20.97 7.91 -12.44
N ALA A 145 20.80 6.60 -12.70
CA ALA A 145 21.55 5.53 -12.04
C ALA A 145 21.46 5.59 -10.50
N ILE A 146 20.26 5.87 -9.96
CA ILE A 146 19.96 5.83 -8.54
C ILE A 146 19.14 4.57 -8.23
N ASP A 147 19.67 3.74 -7.34
CA ASP A 147 19.01 2.54 -6.85
C ASP A 147 17.90 2.90 -5.86
N TYR A 148 16.90 2.04 -5.71
CA TYR A 148 15.83 2.24 -4.73
C TYR A 148 15.41 0.94 -4.05
N THR A 149 14.94 1.05 -2.81
CA THR A 149 14.27 -0.02 -2.05
C THR A 149 12.87 0.44 -1.69
N ILE A 150 11.88 -0.46 -1.71
CA ILE A 150 10.49 -0.09 -1.41
C ILE A 150 10.02 -0.86 -0.18
N HIS A 151 9.50 -0.14 0.80
CA HIS A 151 8.81 -0.68 1.96
C HIS A 151 7.36 -0.23 1.92
N ASN A 152 6.44 -1.20 1.84
CA ASN A 152 5.01 -0.93 1.80
C ASN A 152 4.31 -1.50 3.03
N GLY A 153 3.42 -0.72 3.64
CA GLY A 153 2.53 -1.16 4.71
C GLY A 153 1.27 -1.79 4.14
N THR A 154 0.97 -3.05 4.51
CA THR A 154 -0.19 -3.79 3.99
C THR A 154 -1.52 -3.37 4.63
N THR A 155 -1.47 -2.96 5.90
CA THR A 155 -2.59 -2.42 6.67
C THR A 155 -2.22 -1.02 7.18
N PRO A 156 -3.20 -0.15 7.45
CA PRO A 156 -2.93 1.12 8.13
C PRO A 156 -2.18 0.86 9.44
N GLY A 157 -1.13 1.61 9.72
CA GLY A 157 -0.27 1.43 10.89
C GLY A 157 0.74 0.28 10.79
N ALA A 158 0.72 -0.55 9.73
CA ALA A 158 1.73 -1.60 9.56
C ALA A 158 3.11 -1.02 9.25
N LEU A 159 3.19 0.06 8.49
CA LEU A 159 4.47 0.69 8.19
C LEU A 159 5.06 1.30 9.47
N ALA A 160 4.23 1.94 10.29
CA ALA A 160 4.63 2.49 11.58
C ALA A 160 5.25 1.42 12.51
N ARG A 161 4.56 0.28 12.65
CA ARG A 161 5.02 -0.87 13.44
C ARG A 161 6.28 -1.52 12.89
N LYS A 162 6.37 -1.62 11.57
CA LYS A 162 7.58 -2.12 10.92
C LYS A 162 8.78 -1.24 11.25
N ILE A 163 8.65 0.08 11.09
CA ILE A 163 9.75 1.01 11.38
C ILE A 163 10.16 0.93 12.85
N SER A 164 9.19 0.88 13.78
CA SER A 164 9.52 0.75 15.20
C SER A 164 10.19 -0.60 15.53
N SER A 165 9.77 -1.70 14.89
CA SER A 165 10.41 -3.02 15.03
C SER A 165 11.83 -3.00 14.47
N ASP A 166 12.02 -2.48 13.24
CA ASP A 166 13.33 -2.39 12.60
C ASP A 166 14.31 -1.57 13.48
N ILE A 167 13.85 -0.47 14.09
CA ILE A 167 14.66 0.33 15.03
C ILE A 167 14.94 -0.43 16.33
N ARG A 168 13.95 -1.15 16.86
CA ARG A 168 14.12 -1.97 18.06
C ARG A 168 15.18 -3.05 17.83
N ASP A 169 15.10 -3.77 16.73
CA ASP A 169 16.04 -4.82 16.37
C ASP A 169 17.45 -4.26 16.21
N GLN A 170 17.59 -3.10 15.53
CA GLN A 170 18.86 -2.38 15.42
C GLN A 170 19.44 -2.02 16.79
N ARG A 171 18.65 -1.46 17.70
CA ARG A 171 19.09 -1.07 19.04
C ARG A 171 19.51 -2.28 19.88
N VAL A 172 18.80 -3.40 19.77
CA VAL A 172 19.16 -4.65 20.45
C VAL A 172 20.46 -5.21 19.90
N ILE A 173 20.65 -5.24 18.57
CA ILE A 173 21.88 -5.70 17.93
C ILE A 173 23.06 -4.80 18.32
N GLU A 174 22.89 -3.48 18.30
CA GLU A 174 23.93 -2.52 18.71
C GLU A 174 24.32 -2.71 20.18
N ALA A 175 23.33 -2.91 21.07
CA ALA A 175 23.59 -3.18 22.49
C ALA A 175 24.34 -4.51 22.69
N ALA A 176 23.96 -5.57 21.96
CA ALA A 176 24.65 -6.86 22.00
C ALA A 176 26.11 -6.75 21.51
N GLN A 177 26.34 -6.05 20.39
CA GLN A 177 27.70 -5.81 19.87
C GLN A 177 28.58 -5.02 20.82
N GLN A 178 28.01 -4.03 21.52
CA GLN A 178 28.72 -3.27 22.55
C GLN A 178 29.11 -4.14 23.74
N ASN A 179 28.26 -5.07 24.15
CA ASN A 179 28.53 -5.99 25.26
C ASN A 179 29.62 -7.02 24.90
N ASP A 180 29.55 -7.62 23.71
CA ASP A 180 30.48 -8.67 23.28
C ASP A 180 31.84 -8.12 22.79
N GLY A 181 31.94 -6.81 22.60
CA GLY A 181 33.13 -6.15 22.05
C GLY A 181 33.47 -6.55 20.62
N HIS A 182 32.59 -7.28 19.94
CA HIS A 182 32.79 -7.78 18.59
C HIS A 182 32.38 -6.73 17.56
N LYS A 183 33.36 -6.11 16.91
CA LYS A 183 33.11 -5.21 15.78
C LYS A 183 32.83 -6.05 14.54
N THR A 184 31.73 -5.79 13.85
CA THR A 184 31.43 -6.44 12.57
C THR A 184 32.55 -6.12 11.56
N PRO A 185 33.20 -7.14 10.96
CA PRO A 185 34.25 -6.90 9.98
C PRO A 185 33.68 -6.25 8.72
N ALA A 186 34.43 -5.32 8.12
CA ALA A 186 34.03 -4.69 6.86
C ALA A 186 33.92 -5.77 5.76
N LEU A 187 32.74 -5.88 5.16
CA LEU A 187 32.53 -6.78 4.03
C LEU A 187 33.30 -6.25 2.82
N LYS A 188 33.89 -7.16 2.05
CA LYS A 188 34.58 -6.82 0.79
C LYS A 188 33.63 -6.96 -0.40
N PRO A 189 33.87 -6.22 -1.50
CA PRO A 189 33.14 -6.42 -2.74
C PRO A 189 33.18 -7.89 -3.18
N GLY A 190 32.04 -8.40 -3.66
CA GLY A 190 31.88 -9.81 -4.07
C GLY A 190 31.47 -10.76 -2.95
N MET A 191 31.47 -10.34 -1.69
CA MET A 191 30.86 -11.12 -0.60
C MET A 191 29.33 -10.99 -0.63
N PRO A 192 28.58 -12.06 -0.30
CA PRO A 192 27.15 -11.95 -0.04
C PRO A 192 26.89 -10.88 1.04
N GLY A 193 25.87 -10.05 0.85
CA GLY A 193 25.54 -8.98 1.79
C GLY A 193 26.34 -7.67 1.63
N TYR A 194 27.39 -7.63 0.80
CA TYR A 194 28.18 -6.41 0.59
C TYR A 194 27.32 -5.23 0.13
N ARG A 195 26.32 -5.49 -0.72
CA ARG A 195 25.42 -4.45 -1.24
C ARG A 195 24.56 -3.81 -0.15
N GLU A 196 24.03 -4.62 0.77
CA GLU A 196 23.28 -4.10 1.92
C GLU A 196 24.19 -3.31 2.84
N TRP A 197 25.33 -3.89 3.21
CA TRP A 197 26.31 -3.25 4.07
C TRP A 197 26.77 -1.89 3.52
N HIS A 198 27.15 -1.80 2.24
CA HIS A 198 27.59 -0.54 1.64
C HIS A 198 26.49 0.52 1.65
N ALA A 199 25.24 0.10 1.45
CA ALA A 199 24.11 1.01 1.47
C ALA A 199 23.72 1.47 2.88
N GLU A 200 23.99 0.66 3.91
CA GLU A 200 23.87 1.08 5.31
C GLU A 200 24.95 2.10 5.69
N GLN A 201 26.20 1.88 5.26
CA GLN A 201 27.28 2.86 5.45
C GLN A 201 26.96 4.20 4.79
N ASN A 202 26.34 4.17 3.60
CA ASN A 202 25.95 5.35 2.84
C ASN A 202 24.48 5.75 3.04
N ARG A 203 23.83 5.31 4.13
CA ARG A 203 22.41 5.56 4.38
C ARG A 203 22.08 7.05 4.39
N LEU A 204 22.95 7.86 5.01
CA LEU A 204 22.78 9.31 5.12
C LEU A 204 22.76 10.00 3.75
N THR A 205 23.59 9.55 2.80
CA THR A 205 23.65 10.08 1.44
C THR A 205 22.46 9.59 0.60
N GLY A 206 21.95 8.38 0.87
CA GLY A 206 20.89 7.72 0.10
C GLY A 206 19.60 8.52 -0.03
N GLY A 207 19.07 9.03 1.09
CA GLY A 207 17.79 9.74 1.15
C GLY A 207 16.58 8.81 1.27
N THR A 208 15.51 9.35 1.85
CA THR A 208 14.27 8.65 2.16
C THR A 208 13.10 9.32 1.47
N LEU A 209 12.36 8.58 0.64
CA LEU A 209 11.17 9.07 -0.07
C LEU A 209 9.90 8.66 0.67
N ILE A 210 9.10 9.64 1.09
CA ILE A 210 7.83 9.45 1.78
C ILE A 210 6.67 9.69 0.81
N LEU A 211 5.86 8.65 0.54
CA LEU A 211 4.75 8.74 -0.40
C LEU A 211 3.46 9.20 0.28
N GLY A 212 3.20 10.51 0.28
CA GLY A 212 1.94 11.09 0.75
C GLY A 212 1.79 11.20 2.28
N ARG A 213 0.63 11.73 2.70
CA ARG A 213 0.37 12.13 4.10
C ARG A 213 0.31 10.96 5.08
N ALA A 214 -0.41 9.89 4.75
CA ALA A 214 -0.55 8.73 5.63
C ALA A 214 0.82 8.11 5.97
N THR A 215 1.67 7.97 4.96
CA THR A 215 3.05 7.48 5.10
C THR A 215 3.87 8.38 6.03
N LEU A 216 3.74 9.71 5.91
CA LEU A 216 4.45 10.65 6.78
C LEU A 216 4.03 10.48 8.25
N LYS A 217 2.73 10.34 8.51
CA LYS A 217 2.21 10.12 9.87
C LYS A 217 2.76 8.82 10.47
N GLU A 218 2.71 7.73 9.70
CA GLU A 218 3.23 6.43 10.14
C GLU A 218 4.75 6.43 10.33
N TYR A 219 5.49 7.06 9.42
CA TYR A 219 6.95 7.14 9.49
C TYR A 219 7.41 7.91 10.73
N LEU A 220 6.86 9.09 10.98
CA LEU A 220 7.24 9.90 12.14
C LEU A 220 6.80 9.26 13.45
N TRP A 221 5.64 8.59 13.47
CA TRP A 221 5.23 7.80 14.62
C TRP A 221 6.18 6.65 14.91
N GLY A 222 6.54 5.86 13.89
CA GLY A 222 7.45 4.72 14.03
C GLY A 222 8.85 5.15 14.46
N LEU A 223 9.34 6.26 13.92
CA LEU A 223 10.62 6.85 14.30
C LEU A 223 10.61 7.30 15.76
N LYS A 224 9.57 8.03 16.19
CA LYS A 224 9.45 8.48 17.57
C LYS A 224 9.38 7.30 18.53
N HIS A 225 8.44 6.39 18.29
CA HIS A 225 8.18 5.27 19.18
C HIS A 225 9.38 4.32 19.25
N GLY A 226 10.02 4.01 18.12
CA GLY A 226 11.17 3.10 18.09
C GLY A 226 12.37 3.55 18.93
N TYR A 227 12.63 4.86 19.03
CA TYR A 227 13.73 5.41 19.82
C TYR A 227 13.33 5.79 21.26
N GLU A 228 12.09 6.26 21.47
CA GLU A 228 11.58 6.63 22.80
C GLU A 228 11.17 5.40 23.64
N GLN A 229 10.83 4.27 23.00
CA GLN A 229 10.38 3.07 23.71
C GLN A 229 11.50 2.43 24.53
N HIS A 230 11.15 2.05 25.76
CA HIS A 230 11.95 1.17 26.61
C HIS A 230 11.77 -0.27 26.14
N ILE A 231 12.87 -0.93 25.77
CA ILE A 231 12.82 -2.27 25.21
C ILE A 231 13.08 -3.28 26.33
N PRO A 232 12.13 -4.15 26.67
CA PRO A 232 12.38 -5.22 27.63
C PRO A 232 13.28 -6.27 26.97
N LEU A 233 14.43 -6.57 27.60
CA LEU A 233 15.41 -7.60 27.19
C LEU A 233 15.06 -9.00 27.71
N ASP A 234 13.81 -9.21 28.10
CA ASP A 234 13.32 -10.53 28.49
C ASP A 234 13.36 -11.50 27.30
N GLU A 235 13.50 -12.81 27.58
CA GLU A 235 13.54 -13.89 26.59
C GLU A 235 12.23 -14.01 25.80
N LEU A 236 11.16 -13.39 26.29
CA LEU A 236 9.83 -13.48 25.70
C LEU A 236 9.72 -12.70 24.40
N ASP A 237 9.24 -13.38 23.38
CA ASP A 237 8.83 -12.81 22.11
C ASP A 237 7.63 -11.86 22.29
N ASP A 238 7.46 -10.92 21.35
CA ASP A 238 6.34 -9.96 21.40
C ASP A 238 4.96 -10.62 21.34
N ASP A 239 4.87 -11.79 20.71
CA ASP A 239 3.65 -12.60 20.63
C ASP A 239 3.30 -13.22 21.99
N GLU A 240 4.30 -13.68 22.74
CA GLU A 240 4.12 -14.21 24.09
C GLU A 240 3.79 -13.11 25.10
N ARG A 241 4.35 -11.92 24.90
CA ARG A 241 3.96 -10.74 25.69
C ARG A 241 2.52 -10.36 25.42
N PHE A 242 2.10 -10.41 24.16
CA PHE A 242 0.72 -10.14 23.81
C PHE A 242 -0.23 -11.20 24.38
N SER A 243 0.14 -12.49 24.34
CA SER A 243 -0.70 -13.54 24.95
C SER A 243 -0.83 -13.37 26.46
N ARG A 244 0.26 -13.06 27.18
CA ARG A 244 0.21 -12.74 28.62
C ARG A 244 -0.69 -11.54 28.91
N GLN A 245 -0.63 -10.47 28.10
CA GLN A 245 -1.54 -9.34 28.25
C GLN A 245 -3.02 -9.72 28.08
N LEU A 246 -3.33 -10.70 27.22
CA LEU A 246 -4.70 -11.19 27.05
C LEU A 246 -5.15 -12.07 28.23
N GLU A 247 -4.22 -12.84 28.80
CA GLU A 247 -4.44 -13.65 30.02
C GLU A 247 -4.64 -12.75 31.25
N GLU A 248 -3.76 -11.77 31.46
CA GLU A 248 -3.87 -10.75 32.52
C GLU A 248 -5.16 -9.93 32.38
N ALA A 249 -5.64 -9.72 31.16
CA ALA A 249 -6.92 -9.07 30.91
C ALA A 249 -8.14 -9.98 31.20
N GLY A 250 -7.94 -11.23 31.61
CA GLY A 250 -9.00 -12.17 31.97
C GLY A 250 -9.89 -12.56 30.80
N ILE A 251 -9.39 -12.50 29.55
CA ILE A 251 -10.22 -12.76 28.35
C ILE A 251 -10.64 -14.23 28.29
N PHE A 252 -9.77 -15.13 28.77
CA PHE A 252 -9.98 -16.57 28.79
C PHE A 252 -10.51 -17.10 30.13
N GLU A 253 -10.63 -16.22 31.13
CA GLU A 253 -11.17 -16.59 32.43
C GLU A 253 -12.70 -16.61 32.38
N LEU A 254 -13.23 -17.78 32.74
CA LEU A 254 -14.66 -17.99 32.98
C LEU A 254 -14.93 -17.53 34.42
N GLY A 255 -15.16 -16.23 34.61
CA GLY A 255 -15.59 -15.73 35.91
C GLY A 255 -16.90 -16.41 36.34
N GLU A 256 -16.99 -16.82 37.60
CA GLU A 256 -18.20 -17.37 38.23
C GLU A 256 -19.29 -16.31 38.48
N ASP A 257 -19.03 -15.03 38.19
CA ASP A 257 -19.99 -13.94 38.42
C ASP A 257 -20.90 -13.73 37.21
N LEU A 258 -21.89 -14.62 37.11
CA LEU A 258 -23.16 -14.37 36.43
C LEU A 258 -24.03 -13.44 37.29
N GLU A 259 -23.59 -12.23 37.63
CA GLU A 259 -24.51 -11.19 38.11
C GLU A 259 -24.24 -9.81 37.48
N GLU A 260 -25.31 -9.29 36.89
CA GLU A 260 -25.56 -7.90 36.47
C GLU A 260 -24.63 -7.22 35.46
N PHE A 261 -24.84 -7.53 34.17
CA PHE A 261 -24.87 -6.48 33.16
C PHE A 261 -26.31 -6.23 32.72
N SER A 262 -27.00 -5.42 33.53
CA SER A 262 -28.20 -4.63 33.24
C SER A 262 -28.99 -5.03 32.00
N ALA A 263 -29.96 -5.91 32.19
CA ALA A 263 -31.21 -5.84 31.45
C ALA A 263 -31.80 -4.44 31.65
N ASN A 264 -31.79 -3.63 30.59
CA ASN A 264 -32.75 -2.57 30.25
C ASN A 264 -32.11 -1.63 29.23
N GLU A 265 -32.31 -1.90 27.93
CA GLU A 265 -32.77 -0.90 26.96
C GLU A 265 -33.09 -1.56 25.61
N ASP A 266 -34.32 -1.32 25.18
CA ASP A 266 -34.98 -1.87 24.01
C ASP A 266 -34.37 -1.41 22.66
N MET A 267 -34.31 -2.37 21.74
CA MET A 267 -34.77 -2.29 20.34
C MET A 267 -34.49 -1.00 19.54
N THR A 268 -33.38 -0.97 18.80
CA THR A 268 -33.36 -0.56 17.37
C THR A 268 -31.99 -0.84 16.73
N MET A 269 -31.88 -1.96 16.03
CA MET A 269 -30.75 -2.22 15.13
C MET A 269 -30.97 -1.48 13.81
N PRO A 270 -30.04 -0.62 13.34
CA PRO A 270 -30.19 0.04 12.04
C PRO A 270 -30.02 -0.96 10.89
N GLU A 271 -30.95 -0.94 9.93
CA GLU A 271 -31.14 -1.89 8.81
C GLU A 271 -29.93 -2.12 7.88
N GLY A 272 -28.84 -1.38 8.05
CA GLY A 272 -27.66 -1.43 7.16
C GLY A 272 -26.71 -2.62 7.35
N LEU A 273 -26.96 -3.53 8.31
CA LEU A 273 -26.07 -4.67 8.61
C LEU A 273 -26.67 -6.06 8.33
N ARG A 274 -27.93 -6.16 7.87
CA ARG A 274 -28.52 -7.44 7.45
C ARG A 274 -27.90 -7.99 6.16
N SER A 275 -27.48 -7.11 5.25
CA SER A 275 -27.00 -7.49 3.90
C SER A 275 -25.69 -8.29 3.86
N VAL A 276 -24.83 -8.25 4.90
CA VAL A 276 -23.55 -8.98 4.91
C VAL A 276 -23.69 -10.36 5.55
N HIS A 277 -24.62 -10.51 6.50
CA HIS A 277 -24.90 -11.79 7.14
C HIS A 277 -25.76 -12.70 6.25
N GLU A 278 -26.59 -12.13 5.38
CA GLU A 278 -27.48 -12.86 4.46
C GLU A 278 -26.74 -13.43 3.23
N GLN A 279 -25.73 -12.71 2.69
CA GLN A 279 -24.91 -13.20 1.56
C GLN A 279 -23.94 -14.35 1.90
N LEU A 280 -23.69 -14.61 3.18
CA LEU A 280 -22.88 -15.76 3.62
C LEU A 280 -23.72 -17.03 3.86
N LYS A 281 -25.06 -16.94 3.79
CA LYS A 281 -25.97 -18.04 4.13
C LYS A 281 -26.71 -18.65 2.93
N GLU A 282 -26.62 -18.04 1.75
CA GLU A 282 -27.35 -18.49 0.54
C GLU A 282 -26.55 -19.38 -0.44
N THR A 283 -25.27 -19.71 -0.19
CA THR A 283 -24.51 -20.59 -1.10
C THR A 283 -24.46 -22.06 -0.68
N SER A 284 -25.23 -22.49 0.33
CA SER A 284 -25.07 -23.83 0.90
C SER A 284 -26.21 -24.83 0.67
N HIS A 285 -27.32 -24.51 -0.01
CA HIS A 285 -28.35 -25.51 -0.31
C HIS A 285 -29.13 -25.26 -1.60
N SER A 286 -28.76 -26.00 -2.65
CA SER A 286 -29.72 -26.47 -3.66
C SER A 286 -29.30 -27.87 -4.09
N ASP A 287 -30.12 -28.85 -3.71
CA ASP A 287 -29.97 -30.28 -3.96
C ASP A 287 -30.10 -30.68 -5.45
N GLU A 288 -29.54 -31.86 -5.73
CA GLU A 288 -29.52 -32.62 -6.99
C GLU A 288 -30.91 -32.98 -7.57
N THR A 289 -30.98 -33.14 -8.89
CA THR A 289 -31.48 -34.38 -9.52
C THR A 289 -31.11 -34.47 -11.01
N LEU A 290 -30.35 -35.53 -11.32
CA LEU A 290 -30.33 -36.39 -12.52
C LEU A 290 -30.48 -35.78 -13.93
N LEU A 291 -29.43 -35.94 -14.76
CA LEU A 291 -29.52 -36.64 -16.06
C LEU A 291 -28.14 -37.20 -16.51
N THR A 292 -28.22 -38.43 -17.02
CA THR A 292 -27.20 -39.38 -17.46
C THR A 292 -26.45 -38.97 -18.75
N SER A 293 -25.13 -39.21 -18.87
CA SER A 293 -24.48 -39.88 -20.03
C SER A 293 -22.92 -39.94 -19.99
N GLN A 294 -22.41 -41.18 -20.13
CA GLN A 294 -21.25 -41.66 -20.92
C GLN A 294 -19.76 -41.36 -20.55
N SER A 295 -19.14 -42.33 -19.85
CA SER A 295 -18.05 -43.24 -20.26
C SER A 295 -16.70 -42.78 -20.92
N ILE A 296 -15.60 -43.03 -20.16
CA ILE A 296 -14.19 -43.50 -20.45
C ILE A 296 -13.08 -42.55 -21.05
N PRO A 297 -11.73 -42.82 -20.90
CA PRO A 297 -10.85 -42.36 -19.79
C PRO A 297 -9.46 -41.76 -20.21
N SER A 298 -8.67 -41.28 -19.22
CA SER A 298 -7.16 -41.35 -19.05
C SER A 298 -6.52 -40.03 -18.54
N PRO A 299 -5.27 -40.03 -18.02
CA PRO A 299 -4.75 -40.75 -16.85
C PRO A 299 -4.08 -39.80 -15.81
N ALA A 300 -3.61 -40.40 -14.71
CA ALA A 300 -3.07 -39.79 -13.50
C ALA A 300 -1.77 -38.97 -13.63
N GLN A 301 -1.60 -37.95 -12.78
CA GLN A 301 -0.35 -37.63 -12.06
C GLN A 301 -0.57 -36.63 -10.91
N GLU A 302 -0.54 -37.18 -9.70
CA GLU A 302 0.15 -36.76 -8.46
C GLU A 302 0.26 -35.25 -8.10
N LYS A 303 -0.42 -34.87 -7.00
CA LYS A 303 -0.06 -33.70 -6.16
C LYS A 303 0.62 -34.21 -4.87
N PRO A 304 1.71 -33.58 -4.41
CA PRO A 304 2.37 -34.01 -3.17
C PRO A 304 1.56 -33.59 -1.93
N THR A 305 1.46 -34.56 -1.04
CA THR A 305 0.98 -34.50 0.33
C THR A 305 2.06 -33.94 1.27
N ASN A 306 1.60 -33.30 2.36
CA ASN A 306 2.25 -33.14 3.67
C ASN A 306 3.20 -31.95 3.91
N PHE A 307 2.63 -30.84 4.41
CA PHE A 307 3.32 -29.80 5.21
C PHE A 307 2.90 -29.80 6.69
N PHE A 308 2.12 -30.78 7.15
CA PHE A 308 1.54 -30.83 8.49
C PHE A 308 2.02 -32.04 9.30
N ASN A 309 3.30 -32.07 9.65
CA ASN A 309 3.84 -32.97 10.69
C ASN A 309 5.13 -32.37 11.29
N PHE A 310 5.03 -31.22 11.96
CA PHE A 310 6.16 -30.66 12.71
C PHE A 310 5.85 -30.38 14.20
N PHE A 311 4.64 -30.65 14.67
CA PHE A 311 4.28 -30.56 16.08
C PHE A 311 3.64 -31.87 16.55
N SER A 312 4.40 -32.96 16.52
CA SER A 312 4.23 -34.10 17.42
C SER A 312 5.26 -35.17 17.07
N GLN A 313 6.37 -35.18 17.81
CA GLN A 313 7.04 -36.38 18.31
C GLN A 313 8.37 -35.97 18.97
N SER A 314 8.36 -35.90 20.30
CA SER A 314 9.52 -36.27 21.08
C SER A 314 9.04 -37.18 22.20
N ALA A 315 9.31 -38.47 22.05
CA ALA A 315 9.09 -39.47 23.09
C ALA A 315 10.24 -39.40 24.11
N HIS A 316 9.86 -39.49 25.39
CA HIS A 316 10.69 -39.64 26.59
C HIS A 316 11.35 -38.38 27.17
N ALA A 317 10.56 -37.62 27.93
CA ALA A 317 11.02 -36.88 29.11
C ALA A 317 10.15 -37.30 30.32
N PRO A 318 10.70 -37.40 31.54
CA PRO A 318 9.92 -37.73 32.73
C PRO A 318 8.89 -36.63 33.03
N PRO A 319 7.80 -36.92 33.76
CA PRO A 319 6.70 -35.99 33.94
C PRO A 319 7.20 -34.71 34.63
N SER A 320 7.13 -33.60 33.89
CA SER A 320 7.34 -32.26 34.44
C SER A 320 6.18 -31.97 35.40
N VAL A 321 6.48 -32.03 36.69
CA VAL A 321 5.64 -31.50 37.75
C VAL A 321 5.42 -30.02 37.46
N TYR A 322 4.18 -29.60 37.23
CA TYR A 322 3.81 -28.19 37.22
C TYR A 322 4.28 -27.57 38.55
N PRO A 323 5.21 -26.59 38.55
CA PRO A 323 5.33 -25.73 39.69
C PRO A 323 4.20 -24.69 39.58
N SER A 324 3.10 -24.97 40.26
CA SER A 324 2.19 -23.93 40.71
C SER A 324 2.99 -22.91 41.53
N SER A 325 2.75 -21.63 41.25
CA SER A 325 3.34 -20.46 41.92
C SER A 325 4.87 -20.40 41.92
N VAL A 326 5.43 -19.76 40.89
CA VAL A 326 6.69 -19.02 41.08
C VAL A 326 6.31 -17.54 41.16
N ASN A 327 6.26 -17.03 42.38
CA ASN A 327 6.47 -15.61 42.64
C ASN A 327 7.90 -15.28 42.23
N SER A 328 8.13 -15.06 40.95
CA SER A 328 9.40 -14.52 40.46
C SER A 328 9.24 -13.03 40.27
N ASN A 329 9.76 -12.27 41.23
CA ASN A 329 10.19 -10.89 41.01
C ASN A 329 11.37 -10.91 40.01
N HIS A 330 11.10 -11.25 38.74
CA HIS A 330 12.06 -11.03 37.67
C HIS A 330 12.06 -9.53 37.40
N THR A 331 13.08 -8.83 37.89
CA THR A 331 13.38 -7.48 37.43
C THR A 331 13.77 -7.61 35.96
N VAL A 332 12.80 -7.37 35.07
CA VAL A 332 13.06 -7.36 33.62
C VAL A 332 14.09 -6.27 33.35
N ASN A 333 15.19 -6.63 32.70
CA ASN A 333 16.19 -5.65 32.27
C ASN A 333 15.63 -4.89 31.07
N TYR A 334 15.69 -3.56 31.12
CA TYR A 334 15.21 -2.70 30.03
C TYR A 334 16.38 -1.97 29.38
N LEU A 335 16.41 -1.92 28.05
CA LEU A 335 17.20 -0.93 27.33
C LEU A 335 16.52 0.43 27.45
N ALA A 336 17.25 1.40 27.97
CA ALA A 336 16.81 2.79 28.09
C ALA A 336 16.58 3.42 26.71
N SER A 337 15.71 4.43 26.65
CA SER A 337 15.51 5.24 25.45
C SER A 337 16.82 5.86 24.97
N THR A 338 16.98 5.97 23.65
CA THR A 338 18.18 6.50 23.01
C THR A 338 17.82 7.71 22.15
N PRO A 339 18.66 8.76 22.11
CA PRO A 339 18.39 9.91 21.25
C PRO A 339 18.37 9.48 19.78
N ILE A 340 17.54 10.14 18.99
CA ILE A 340 17.37 9.80 17.57
C ILE A 340 18.68 10.15 16.82
N PRO A 341 19.32 9.19 16.14
CA PRO A 341 20.55 9.45 15.39
C PRO A 341 20.22 10.20 14.09
N LEU A 342 21.24 10.82 13.47
CA LEU A 342 21.10 11.53 12.19
C LEU A 342 20.38 10.66 11.16
N GLN A 343 19.34 11.21 10.53
CA GLN A 343 18.55 10.50 9.54
C GLN A 343 18.92 10.93 8.12
N ALA A 344 18.69 10.04 7.17
CA ALA A 344 18.79 10.38 5.75
C ALA A 344 17.76 11.47 5.40
N PRO A 345 18.07 12.38 4.45
CA PRO A 345 17.16 13.48 4.13
C PRO A 345 15.84 12.95 3.56
N LEU A 346 14.74 13.57 3.98
CA LEU A 346 13.37 13.20 3.62
C LEU A 346 12.91 13.93 2.36
N LEU A 347 12.37 13.20 1.39
CA LEU A 347 11.66 13.77 0.25
C LEU A 347 10.17 13.48 0.40
N LEU A 348 9.36 14.54 0.47
CA LEU A 348 7.92 14.44 0.59
C LEU A 348 7.28 14.42 -0.80
N ALA A 349 6.88 13.23 -1.27
CA ALA A 349 6.24 13.08 -2.58
C ALA A 349 4.73 13.39 -2.48
N PRO A 350 4.18 14.28 -3.33
CA PRO A 350 2.78 14.69 -3.29
C PRO A 350 1.88 13.59 -3.89
N PHE A 351 1.74 12.49 -3.14
CA PHE A 351 0.83 11.41 -3.45
C PHE A 351 -0.48 11.61 -2.71
N ASP A 352 -1.56 11.75 -3.48
CA ASP A 352 -2.91 11.88 -2.97
C ASP A 352 -3.88 11.03 -3.80
N HIS A 353 -4.74 10.29 -3.11
CA HIS A 353 -5.71 9.38 -3.70
C HIS A 353 -7.10 9.57 -3.05
N PRO A 354 -7.97 10.44 -3.59
CA PRO A 354 -9.31 10.64 -3.06
C PRO A 354 -10.15 9.36 -3.21
N ILE A 355 -10.88 8.96 -2.16
CA ILE A 355 -11.70 7.73 -2.17
C ILE A 355 -13.19 8.07 -2.05
N GLY A 356 -14.02 7.37 -2.82
CA GLY A 356 -15.48 7.49 -2.79
C GLY A 356 -16.07 8.31 -3.93
N ILE A 357 -17.40 8.20 -4.07
CA ILE A 357 -18.16 8.77 -5.19
C ILE A 357 -18.20 10.30 -5.18
N ARG A 358 -18.09 10.91 -3.99
CA ARG A 358 -18.02 12.37 -3.82
C ARG A 358 -16.89 13.00 -4.66
N TRP A 359 -15.80 12.27 -4.83
CA TRP A 359 -14.62 12.74 -5.55
C TRP A 359 -14.55 12.26 -7.00
N TRP A 360 -15.61 11.63 -7.51
CA TRP A 360 -15.64 11.13 -8.89
C TRP A 360 -15.38 12.23 -9.95
N PRO A 361 -15.92 13.47 -9.82
CA PRO A 361 -15.58 14.55 -10.75
C PRO A 361 -14.07 14.86 -10.76
N LEU A 362 -13.44 14.92 -9.59
CA LEU A 362 -12.00 15.13 -9.46
C LEU A 362 -11.20 13.95 -10.06
N LYS A 363 -11.67 12.71 -9.88
CA LYS A 363 -11.05 11.53 -10.48
C LYS A 363 -11.12 11.55 -12.01
N ILE A 364 -12.25 11.94 -12.59
CA ILE A 364 -12.42 12.10 -14.04
C ILE A 364 -11.47 13.20 -14.54
N TYR A 365 -11.42 14.35 -13.85
CA TYR A 365 -10.49 15.42 -14.19
C TYR A 365 -9.04 14.93 -14.18
N ARG A 366 -8.61 14.25 -13.11
CA ARG A 366 -7.26 13.66 -13.00
C ARG A 366 -7.01 12.56 -14.05
N PHE A 367 -8.05 11.86 -14.51
CA PHE A 367 -7.94 10.85 -15.56
C PHE A 367 -7.58 11.46 -16.93
N PHE A 368 -8.20 12.60 -17.27
CA PHE A 368 -7.91 13.33 -18.51
C PHE A 368 -6.70 14.27 -18.43
N ASN A 369 -6.25 14.63 -17.22
CA ASN A 369 -5.06 15.46 -17.00
C ASN A 369 -3.94 14.69 -16.26
N ARG A 370 -3.55 13.50 -16.76
CA ARG A 370 -2.45 12.76 -16.12
C ARG A 370 -1.09 13.39 -16.33
N ARG A 371 -0.94 14.32 -17.29
CA ARG A 371 0.28 15.11 -17.46
C ARG A 371 0.77 15.76 -16.17
N GLN A 372 -0.14 16.27 -15.32
CA GLN A 372 0.20 16.86 -14.02
C GLN A 372 0.86 15.83 -13.08
N GLN A 373 0.39 14.58 -13.10
CA GLN A 373 0.96 13.51 -12.27
C GLN A 373 2.35 13.07 -12.75
N VAL A 374 2.57 13.07 -14.06
CA VAL A 374 3.90 12.81 -14.65
C VAL A 374 4.86 13.92 -14.25
N GLU A 375 4.43 15.17 -14.35
CA GLU A 375 5.23 16.33 -13.99
C GLU A 375 5.57 16.35 -12.49
N MET A 376 4.59 16.16 -11.61
CA MET A 376 4.82 16.06 -10.16
C MET A 376 5.80 14.94 -9.80
N GLY A 377 5.63 13.75 -10.39
CA GLY A 377 6.54 12.63 -10.15
C GLY A 377 7.95 12.90 -10.70
N ALA A 378 8.05 13.62 -11.81
CA ALA A 378 9.33 13.99 -12.40
C ALA A 378 10.08 15.05 -11.61
N GLN A 379 9.38 16.07 -11.13
CA GLN A 379 9.93 17.09 -10.24
C GLN A 379 10.39 16.46 -8.91
N THR A 380 9.59 15.56 -8.34
CA THR A 380 9.97 14.80 -7.15
C THR A 380 11.28 14.04 -7.39
N ALA A 381 11.41 13.32 -8.51
CA ALA A 381 12.66 12.64 -8.84
C ALA A 381 13.84 13.61 -9.01
N LEU A 382 13.62 14.75 -9.67
CA LEU A 382 14.65 15.76 -9.91
C LEU A 382 15.15 16.42 -8.62
N GLN A 383 14.25 16.67 -7.66
CA GLN A 383 14.61 17.18 -6.33
C GLN A 383 15.55 16.22 -5.60
N LEU A 384 15.25 14.92 -5.66
CA LEU A 384 16.13 13.90 -5.07
C LEU A 384 17.51 13.90 -5.73
N VAL A 385 17.53 13.97 -7.06
CA VAL A 385 18.76 13.95 -7.86
C VAL A 385 19.64 15.16 -7.54
N ARG A 386 19.05 16.36 -7.49
CA ARG A 386 19.77 17.61 -7.18
C ARG A 386 20.36 17.65 -5.77
N SER A 387 19.81 16.86 -4.85
CA SER A 387 20.36 16.67 -3.49
C SER A 387 20.44 17.93 -2.64
N GLN A 388 19.64 18.96 -2.95
CA GLN A 388 19.56 20.19 -2.14
C GLN A 388 18.69 19.93 -0.92
N THR A 389 19.21 20.21 0.27
CA THR A 389 18.53 19.91 1.53
C THR A 389 18.49 21.11 2.45
N ARG A 390 17.45 21.17 3.29
CA ARG A 390 17.28 22.15 4.36
C ARG A 390 16.83 21.44 5.65
N PRO A 391 17.02 22.03 6.83
CA PRO A 391 16.43 21.47 8.06
C PRO A 391 14.91 21.46 7.99
N ILE A 392 14.30 20.50 8.69
CA ILE A 392 12.84 20.41 8.83
C ILE A 392 12.30 21.59 9.65
N GLU A 393 11.15 22.13 9.25
CA GLU A 393 10.47 23.15 10.06
C GLU A 393 9.76 22.51 11.27
N PRO A 394 10.14 22.86 12.52
CA PRO A 394 9.46 22.34 13.71
C PRO A 394 8.02 22.88 13.82
N PRO A 395 7.15 22.20 14.56
CA PRO A 395 5.77 22.65 14.75
C PRO A 395 5.73 23.94 15.57
N LYS A 396 4.94 24.92 15.12
CA LYS A 396 4.71 26.20 15.83
C LYS A 396 3.55 26.09 16.82
N HIS A 397 2.57 25.23 16.51
CA HIS A 397 1.37 25.01 17.29
C HIS A 397 1.28 23.56 17.75
N LEU A 398 1.02 23.36 19.04
CA LEU A 398 0.84 22.03 19.63
C LEU A 398 -0.51 21.38 19.24
N ALA A 399 -1.50 22.17 18.80
CA ALA A 399 -2.85 21.69 18.50
C ALA A 399 -2.90 20.69 17.33
N GLY A 400 -1.94 20.77 16.39
CA GLY A 400 -1.83 19.85 15.23
C GLY A 400 -0.94 18.62 15.48
N LEU A 401 -0.38 18.49 16.68
CA LEU A 401 0.41 17.32 17.05
C LEU A 401 -0.49 16.17 17.51
N GLY A 402 -0.04 14.95 17.21
CA GLY A 402 -0.70 13.75 17.69
C GLY A 402 -0.48 13.58 19.19
N ILE A 403 -1.53 13.84 19.97
CA ILE A 403 -1.55 13.67 21.44
C ILE A 403 -2.02 12.26 21.82
N PHE A 404 -2.56 11.50 20.86
CA PHE A 404 -3.07 10.15 21.11
C PHE A 404 -1.94 9.11 21.19
N PRO A 405 -1.99 8.21 22.19
CA PRO A 405 -1.05 8.21 23.31
C PRO A 405 0.13 7.24 23.15
N LYS A 406 1.09 7.46 24.05
CA LYS A 406 2.40 6.80 24.14
C LYS A 406 2.32 5.31 24.50
N ASP A 407 1.24 4.83 25.13
CA ASP A 407 1.16 3.47 25.69
C ASP A 407 -0.25 2.85 25.59
N PHE A 408 -0.89 2.84 24.41
CA PHE A 408 -2.09 1.99 24.23
C PHE A 408 -1.65 0.54 24.06
N SER A 409 -1.76 -0.26 25.13
CA SER A 409 -1.95 -1.70 24.91
C SER A 409 -3.27 -1.85 24.13
N ALA A 410 -3.16 -2.34 22.91
CA ALA A 410 -4.14 -3.09 22.13
C ALA A 410 -5.50 -3.41 22.80
N THR A 411 -5.43 -3.93 24.02
CA THR A 411 -6.53 -4.50 24.77
C THR A 411 -7.38 -3.46 25.50
N THR A 412 -6.86 -2.25 25.77
CA THR A 412 -7.48 -1.28 26.69
C THR A 412 -8.32 -0.20 26.04
N MET A 413 -8.29 -0.03 24.70
CA MET A 413 -9.14 0.96 24.03
C MET A 413 -10.62 0.64 24.27
N THR A 414 -11.34 1.55 24.92
CA THR A 414 -12.75 1.40 25.24
C THR A 414 -13.63 2.27 24.34
N ALA A 415 -14.94 1.99 24.33
CA ALA A 415 -15.91 2.79 23.60
C ALA A 415 -15.95 4.27 24.07
N LYS A 416 -15.50 4.56 25.30
CA LYS A 416 -15.40 5.93 25.84
C LYS A 416 -14.32 6.73 25.10
N ASP A 417 -13.13 6.15 24.93
CA ASP A 417 -12.00 6.77 24.24
C ASP A 417 -12.36 7.17 22.79
N VAL A 418 -13.21 6.38 22.14
CA VAL A 418 -13.67 6.67 20.77
C VAL A 418 -14.70 7.79 20.73
N LYS A 419 -15.54 7.95 21.76
CA LYS A 419 -16.54 9.04 21.83
C LYS A 419 -15.86 10.41 21.96
N ASP A 420 -14.73 10.49 22.65
CA ASP A 420 -13.99 11.73 22.90
C ASP A 420 -13.02 12.11 21.76
N THR A 421 -13.00 11.34 20.67
CA THR A 421 -12.09 11.61 19.55
C THR A 421 -12.50 12.85 18.74
N ASN A 422 -11.59 13.83 18.69
CA ASN A 422 -11.73 14.99 17.83
C ASN A 422 -11.32 14.66 16.38
N PHE A 423 -12.19 14.98 15.41
CA PHE A 423 -11.94 14.82 13.97
C PHE A 423 -11.67 16.16 13.25
N GLN A 424 -11.58 17.26 13.99
CA GLN A 424 -11.16 18.56 13.45
C GLN A 424 -9.69 18.49 13.05
N ILE A 425 -9.38 19.05 11.88
CA ILE A 425 -8.01 19.07 11.36
C ILE A 425 -7.36 20.34 11.90
N ASN A 426 -6.49 20.17 12.89
CA ASN A 426 -5.64 21.24 13.40
C ASN A 426 -4.29 21.19 12.70
N LEU A 427 -3.82 22.34 12.25
CA LEU A 427 -2.53 22.50 11.58
C LEU A 427 -1.44 22.81 12.61
N THR A 428 -0.23 22.33 12.36
CA THR A 428 0.95 22.59 13.21
C THR A 428 1.60 23.93 12.91
N GLY A 429 1.32 24.54 11.75
CA GLY A 429 1.94 25.79 11.28
C GLY A 429 3.32 25.58 10.65
N SER A 430 3.74 24.33 10.47
CA SER A 430 4.95 23.93 9.76
C SER A 430 4.60 23.47 8.34
N ARG A 431 5.31 23.98 7.33
CA ARG A 431 5.09 23.60 5.93
C ARG A 431 5.29 22.09 5.71
N ASP A 432 6.23 21.51 6.44
CA ASP A 432 6.66 20.12 6.26
C ASP A 432 5.76 19.15 7.00
N LEU A 433 5.40 19.49 8.24
CA LEU A 433 4.54 18.65 9.07
C LEU A 433 3.08 18.75 8.66
N ASP A 434 2.65 19.83 7.99
CA ASP A 434 1.30 19.96 7.44
C ASP A 434 1.22 19.54 5.96
N PHE A 435 2.21 18.81 5.46
CA PHE A 435 2.25 18.33 4.08
C PHE A 435 0.96 17.63 3.64
N LEU A 436 0.33 18.15 2.57
CA LEU A 436 -0.96 17.72 2.01
C LEU A 436 -2.17 17.82 2.98
N ALA A 437 -2.01 18.39 4.16
CA ALA A 437 -3.13 18.72 5.04
C ALA A 437 -3.73 20.08 4.62
N PRO A 438 -5.06 20.25 4.65
CA PRO A 438 -6.09 19.30 5.09
C PRO A 438 -6.61 18.35 4.00
N GLU A 439 -6.23 18.54 2.74
CA GLU A 439 -6.82 17.86 1.58
C GLU A 439 -6.77 16.32 1.68
N ALA A 440 -5.58 15.77 1.94
CA ALA A 440 -5.38 14.31 2.03
C ALA A 440 -6.19 13.66 3.17
N ASP A 441 -6.37 14.37 4.29
CA ASP A 441 -7.16 13.88 5.42
C ASP A 441 -8.67 13.94 5.11
N GLN A 442 -9.13 14.90 4.30
CA GLN A 442 -10.53 14.99 3.85
C GLN A 442 -10.88 13.96 2.76
N HIS A 443 -9.88 13.48 2.05
CA HIS A 443 -9.99 12.46 1.01
C HIS A 443 -10.25 11.05 1.56
N LEU A 444 -10.04 10.84 2.87
CA LEU A 444 -10.41 9.61 3.56
C LEU A 444 -11.92 9.39 3.53
N ARG A 445 -12.32 8.12 3.38
CA ARG A 445 -13.74 7.75 3.34
C ARG A 445 -14.37 7.94 4.73
N ARG A 446 -15.63 8.41 4.76
CA ARG A 446 -16.36 8.67 6.02
C ARG A 446 -16.54 7.43 6.90
N SER A 447 -16.59 6.22 6.32
CA SER A 447 -16.66 4.96 7.06
C SER A 447 -15.44 4.73 7.94
N TYR A 448 -14.26 5.18 7.51
CA TYR A 448 -13.04 5.04 8.29
C TYR A 448 -13.11 5.80 9.63
N ARG A 449 -13.88 6.89 9.71
CA ARG A 449 -14.13 7.58 10.99
C ARG A 449 -14.88 6.71 12.01
N LYS A 450 -15.71 5.78 11.52
CA LYS A 450 -16.51 4.86 12.34
C LYS A 450 -15.79 3.52 12.58
N LEU A 451 -14.60 3.31 12.03
CA LEU A 451 -13.88 2.04 12.12
C LEU A 451 -13.66 1.60 13.56
N ALA A 452 -13.16 2.48 14.42
CA ALA A 452 -12.89 2.13 15.82
C ALA A 452 -14.13 1.68 16.57
N LYS A 453 -15.29 2.33 16.35
CA LYS A 453 -16.56 1.91 16.96
C LYS A 453 -16.97 0.51 16.53
N LYS A 454 -16.92 0.25 15.21
CA LYS A 454 -17.24 -1.07 14.65
C LYS A 454 -16.32 -2.16 15.19
N VAL A 455 -15.01 -1.90 15.24
CA VAL A 455 -14.03 -2.86 15.72
C VAL A 455 -14.25 -3.18 17.20
N ILE A 456 -14.58 -2.19 18.03
CA ILE A 456 -14.89 -2.41 19.45
C ILE A 456 -16.17 -3.24 19.60
N GLU A 457 -17.23 -2.91 18.85
CA GLU A 457 -18.48 -3.67 18.85
C GLU A 457 -18.26 -5.14 18.41
N GLU A 458 -17.51 -5.36 17.33
CA GLU A 458 -17.12 -6.70 16.86
C GLU A 458 -16.30 -7.46 17.89
N ARG A 459 -15.35 -6.79 18.55
CA ARG A 459 -14.50 -7.37 19.60
C ARG A 459 -15.33 -7.79 20.82
N ASP A 460 -16.25 -6.96 21.26
CA ASP A 460 -17.11 -7.25 22.43
C ASP A 460 -18.09 -8.39 22.15
N LEU A 461 -18.68 -8.45 20.95
CA LEU A 461 -19.52 -9.56 20.52
C LEU A 461 -18.73 -10.87 20.48
N PHE A 462 -17.55 -10.85 19.88
CA PHE A 462 -16.70 -12.04 19.82
C PHE A 462 -16.26 -12.51 21.20
N ARG A 463 -15.93 -11.62 22.13
CA ARG A 463 -15.58 -12.01 23.51
C ARG A 463 -16.74 -12.71 24.22
N LYS A 464 -17.99 -12.29 23.97
CA LYS A 464 -19.18 -12.99 24.48
C LYS A 464 -19.31 -14.38 23.87
N GLU A 465 -19.22 -14.49 22.53
CA GLU A 465 -19.26 -15.78 21.83
C GLU A 465 -18.12 -16.72 22.28
N LEU A 466 -16.92 -16.20 22.48
CA LEU A 466 -15.75 -16.96 22.91
C LEU A 466 -15.99 -17.58 24.28
N LYS A 467 -16.53 -16.82 25.23
CA LYS A 467 -16.88 -17.34 26.56
C LYS A 467 -17.88 -18.48 26.47
N GLU A 468 -18.95 -18.32 25.68
CA GLU A 468 -19.93 -19.38 25.45
C GLU A 468 -19.31 -20.65 24.82
N ARG A 469 -18.39 -20.47 23.86
CA ARG A 469 -17.68 -21.60 23.22
C ARG A 469 -16.71 -22.29 24.17
N LEU A 470 -16.03 -21.54 25.05
CA LEU A 470 -15.15 -22.10 26.07
C LEU A 470 -15.93 -22.90 27.12
N VAL A 471 -17.13 -22.43 27.51
CA VAL A 471 -18.04 -23.22 28.36
C VAL A 471 -18.38 -24.55 27.70
N LYS A 472 -18.80 -24.53 26.43
CA LYS A 472 -19.17 -25.74 25.68
C LYS A 472 -17.99 -26.71 25.53
N ALA A 473 -16.82 -26.21 25.13
CA ALA A 473 -15.62 -27.02 24.95
C ALA A 473 -15.13 -27.68 26.25
N ARG A 474 -15.40 -27.08 27.42
CA ARG A 474 -15.10 -27.68 28.74
C ARG A 474 -16.18 -28.65 29.22
N GLN A 475 -17.42 -28.47 28.78
CA GLN A 475 -18.56 -29.33 29.13
C GLN A 475 -18.64 -30.60 28.29
N GLU A 476 -18.11 -30.59 27.07
CA GLU A 476 -17.99 -31.77 26.20
C GLU A 476 -16.67 -32.51 26.52
N PRO A 477 -16.66 -33.56 27.36
CA PRO A 477 -15.48 -34.41 27.48
C PRO A 477 -15.18 -35.07 26.14
N SER A 478 -13.90 -35.22 25.82
CA SER A 478 -13.34 -35.70 24.55
C SER A 478 -13.78 -37.12 24.10
N ASP A 479 -14.74 -37.74 24.78
CA ASP A 479 -15.12 -39.15 24.62
C ASP A 479 -16.28 -39.40 23.65
N ASP A 480 -17.05 -38.38 23.25
CA ASP A 480 -18.14 -38.53 22.28
C ASP A 480 -17.73 -38.07 20.86
N ALA A 481 -16.73 -38.77 20.29
CA ALA A 481 -16.38 -38.68 18.87
C ALA A 481 -17.38 -39.45 17.98
N GLY A 482 -18.66 -39.38 18.33
CA GLY A 482 -19.74 -40.15 17.71
C GLY A 482 -20.88 -39.24 17.30
N ASP A 483 -20.83 -38.80 16.05
CA ASP A 483 -21.98 -38.34 15.25
C ASP A 483 -22.40 -36.87 15.45
N MET A 484 -21.73 -35.96 14.73
CA MET A 484 -22.41 -34.76 14.23
C MET A 484 -22.09 -34.52 12.75
N ARG A 485 -23.08 -34.84 11.92
CA ARG A 485 -23.13 -34.49 10.50
C ARG A 485 -23.57 -33.02 10.37
N GLN A 486 -22.87 -32.27 9.51
CA GLN A 486 -23.17 -30.90 9.04
C GLN A 486 -22.81 -29.74 9.98
N GLY A 487 -21.55 -29.71 10.41
CA GLY A 487 -20.86 -28.55 10.97
C GLY A 487 -19.48 -29.04 11.39
N GLY A 488 -18.41 -28.31 11.06
CA GLY A 488 -17.05 -28.76 11.40
C GLY A 488 -16.92 -29.11 12.89
N GLU A 489 -16.03 -30.06 13.21
CA GLU A 489 -15.77 -30.53 14.58
C GLU A 489 -15.66 -29.34 15.57
N PRO A 490 -16.23 -29.46 16.79
CA PRO A 490 -16.10 -28.41 17.80
C PRO A 490 -14.62 -28.15 18.07
N LEU A 491 -14.20 -26.88 17.95
CA LEU A 491 -12.80 -26.51 18.15
C LEU A 491 -12.39 -26.77 19.60
N ASN A 492 -11.21 -27.38 19.79
CA ASN A 492 -10.60 -27.60 21.10
C ASN A 492 -10.30 -26.25 21.80
N GLU A 493 -10.22 -26.22 23.14
CA GLU A 493 -9.90 -25.01 23.92
C GLU A 493 -8.62 -24.33 23.42
N SER A 494 -7.59 -25.11 23.07
CA SER A 494 -6.34 -24.58 22.50
C SER A 494 -6.54 -23.86 21.17
N GLN A 495 -7.38 -24.41 20.29
CA GLN A 495 -7.71 -23.81 19.01
C GLN A 495 -8.55 -22.54 19.18
N LEU A 496 -9.49 -22.53 20.14
CA LEU A 496 -10.27 -21.33 20.49
C LEU A 496 -9.37 -20.20 21.03
N ARG A 497 -8.38 -20.53 21.88
CA ARG A 497 -7.39 -19.56 22.36
C ARG A 497 -6.56 -18.99 21.21
N GLN A 498 -6.15 -19.83 20.26
CA GLN A 498 -5.41 -19.39 19.08
C GLN A 498 -6.25 -18.50 18.16
N GLU A 499 -7.52 -18.85 17.92
CA GLU A 499 -8.47 -18.03 17.16
C GLU A 499 -8.64 -16.66 17.81
N ALA A 500 -8.83 -16.64 19.14
CA ALA A 500 -8.96 -15.41 19.90
C ALA A 500 -7.70 -14.54 19.82
N PHE A 501 -6.52 -15.14 19.99
CA PHE A 501 -5.24 -14.43 19.86
C PHE A 501 -5.10 -13.74 18.48
N GLN A 502 -5.38 -14.47 17.40
CA GLN A 502 -5.29 -13.92 16.04
C GLN A 502 -6.29 -12.78 15.81
N LYS A 503 -7.53 -12.92 16.29
CA LYS A 503 -8.57 -11.90 16.15
C LYS A 503 -8.26 -10.65 16.98
N GLU A 504 -7.87 -10.81 18.24
CA GLU A 504 -7.49 -9.72 19.13
C GLU A 504 -6.28 -8.95 18.57
N ARG A 505 -5.26 -9.65 18.06
CA ARG A 505 -4.11 -9.02 17.40
C ARG A 505 -4.54 -8.21 16.19
N LYS A 506 -5.42 -8.77 15.35
CA LYS A 506 -5.93 -8.07 14.16
C LYS A 506 -6.73 -6.82 14.51
N TRP A 507 -7.60 -6.86 15.52
CA TRP A 507 -8.38 -5.69 15.94
C TRP A 507 -7.49 -4.64 16.60
N SER A 508 -6.55 -5.06 17.44
CA SER A 508 -5.51 -4.18 17.99
C SER A 508 -4.78 -3.42 16.89
N ASP A 509 -4.28 -4.14 15.88
CA ASP A 509 -3.58 -3.55 14.74
C ASP A 509 -4.44 -2.53 13.99
N GLN A 510 -5.72 -2.84 13.80
CA GLN A 510 -6.68 -1.95 13.14
C GLN A 510 -6.93 -0.68 13.96
N LEU A 511 -7.12 -0.80 15.28
CA LEU A 511 -7.31 0.32 16.18
C LEU A 511 -6.06 1.20 16.25
N HIS A 512 -4.89 0.58 16.33
CA HIS A 512 -3.60 1.25 16.29
C HIS A 512 -3.40 2.04 14.99
N GLY A 513 -3.58 1.39 13.83
CA GLY A 513 -3.50 2.05 12.53
C GLY A 513 -4.52 3.17 12.35
N TRP A 514 -5.75 2.95 12.83
CA TRP A 514 -6.77 3.99 12.88
C TRP A 514 -6.34 5.18 13.73
N SER A 515 -5.74 4.94 14.89
CA SER A 515 -5.30 6.01 15.78
C SER A 515 -4.29 6.95 15.11
N ILE A 516 -3.38 6.39 14.29
CA ILE A 516 -2.33 7.15 13.59
C ILE A 516 -2.88 7.87 12.36
N VAL A 517 -3.66 7.18 11.52
CA VAL A 517 -4.01 7.68 10.16
C VAL A 517 -5.34 8.43 10.12
N ARG A 518 -6.20 8.32 11.16
CA ARG A 518 -7.51 8.99 11.18
C ARG A 518 -7.42 10.49 10.89
N GLN A 519 -8.51 11.03 10.38
CA GLN A 519 -8.66 12.47 10.22
C GLN A 519 -8.56 13.17 11.59
N GLY A 520 -7.71 14.19 11.67
CA GLY A 520 -7.49 14.96 12.92
C GLY A 520 -6.53 14.31 13.92
N SER A 521 -5.90 13.17 13.58
CA SER A 521 -4.87 12.55 14.45
C SER A 521 -3.62 13.40 14.66
N GLY A 522 -3.36 14.38 13.79
CA GLY A 522 -2.12 15.15 13.78
C GLY A 522 -0.91 14.32 13.37
N VAL A 523 0.29 14.86 13.63
CA VAL A 523 1.58 14.18 13.39
C VAL A 523 2.26 13.89 14.72
N SER A 524 2.84 12.71 14.86
CA SER A 524 3.68 12.39 16.02
C SER A 524 5.03 13.08 15.88
N TRP A 525 5.38 13.94 16.84
CA TRP A 525 6.61 14.73 16.81
C TRP A 525 7.39 14.59 18.11
N SER A 526 8.73 14.56 18.02
CA SER A 526 9.65 14.66 19.15
C SER A 526 10.59 15.84 18.93
N ALA A 527 11.01 16.52 20.01
CA ALA A 527 11.85 17.71 19.91
C ALA A 527 13.21 17.40 19.24
N ASP A 528 13.75 16.20 19.48
CA ASP A 528 15.01 15.72 18.93
C ASP A 528 15.00 15.65 17.40
N MET A 529 13.83 15.44 16.79
CA MET A 529 13.68 15.34 15.34
C MET A 529 14.01 16.64 14.61
N SER A 530 13.91 17.80 15.28
CA SER A 530 14.19 19.10 14.67
C SER A 530 15.62 19.26 14.18
N ASN A 531 16.59 18.71 14.92
CA ASN A 531 18.03 18.82 14.61
C ASN A 531 18.53 17.67 13.72
N VAL A 532 17.75 16.58 13.65
CA VAL A 532 18.14 15.31 13.07
C VAL A 532 17.57 15.08 11.68
N LEU A 533 16.38 15.63 11.41
CA LEU A 533 15.71 15.46 10.12
C LEU A 533 16.02 16.63 9.19
N THR A 534 16.39 16.30 7.95
CA THR A 534 16.55 17.23 6.85
C THR A 534 15.56 16.89 5.75
N ILE A 535 15.16 17.87 4.93
CA ILE A 535 14.20 17.72 3.85
C ILE A 535 14.81 18.19 2.54
N TYR A 536 14.52 17.50 1.44
CA TYR A 536 14.89 17.97 0.11
C TYR A 536 14.08 19.20 -0.30
N GLU A 537 14.77 20.22 -0.76
CA GLU A 537 14.15 21.49 -1.14
C GLU A 537 13.69 21.49 -2.59
N SER A 538 12.48 22.03 -2.82
CA SER A 538 11.99 22.38 -4.15
C SER A 538 12.55 23.73 -4.57
N THR A 539 13.21 23.83 -5.72
CA THR A 539 13.68 25.13 -6.22
C THR A 539 12.49 26.06 -6.53
N PRO A 540 12.63 27.39 -6.41
CA PRO A 540 11.54 28.33 -6.67
C PRO A 540 11.02 28.31 -8.13
N GLU A 541 11.78 27.75 -9.08
CA GLU A 541 11.26 27.52 -10.45
C GLU A 541 10.19 26.41 -10.50
N ASP A 542 10.17 25.51 -9.50
CA ASP A 542 9.21 24.41 -9.38
C ASP A 542 7.91 24.82 -8.65
N SER A 543 7.84 26.01 -8.04
CA SER A 543 6.73 26.43 -7.16
C SER A 543 5.42 26.78 -7.88
N ASN A 544 5.40 26.78 -9.22
CA ASN A 544 4.20 27.09 -9.99
C ASN A 544 3.09 25.99 -9.95
N ILE A 545 3.26 24.95 -9.13
CA ILE A 545 2.37 23.76 -9.12
C ILE A 545 2.05 23.28 -7.69
N THR A 546 1.95 24.17 -6.70
CA THR A 546 0.95 23.90 -5.66
C THR A 546 -0.41 23.90 -6.35
N PRO A 547 -1.29 22.90 -6.13
CA PRO A 547 -2.66 23.01 -6.63
C PRO A 547 -3.24 24.30 -6.05
N GLY A 548 -3.48 25.28 -6.93
CA GLY A 548 -4.18 26.49 -6.55
C GLY A 548 -5.49 26.06 -5.92
N THR A 549 -5.66 26.43 -4.65
CA THR A 549 -6.94 26.41 -3.96
C THR A 549 -7.96 27.15 -4.83
N SER A 550 -8.84 26.38 -5.47
CA SER A 550 -10.11 26.83 -6.01
C SER A 550 -11.18 25.82 -5.65
#